data_AF-A0A316NR55-F1
#
_entry.id   AF-A0A316NR55-F1
#
_cell.length_a   1.000
_cell.length_b   1.000
_cell.length_c   1.000
_cell.angle_alpha   90.00
_cell.angle_beta   90.00
_cell.angle_gamma   90.00
#
_symmetry.space_group_name_H-M   'P 1'
#
loop_
_entity.id
_entity.type
_entity.pdbx_description
1 polymer ?
#
loop_
_entity_poly.entity_id
_entity_poly.type
_entity_poly.pdbx_seq_one_letter_code
_entity_poly.pdbx_strand_id
1 'polypeptide(L)'
;MSKYRKECWTDADVRCPFYISDERSARSITCEGCMEETKATMSFRTLANRDGHMGRFCVGTYERCPVYRSVYQSKYADGEA
;
A
#
# COMPACT_ATOMS: atom_id res chain seq x y z
N MET A 1 8.02 -4.62 -26.74
CA MET A 1 7.61 -4.63 -25.31
C MET A 1 6.38 -3.76 -25.17
N SER A 2 5.26 -4.35 -24.74
CA SER A 2 3.91 -3.82 -24.93
C SER A 2 3.69 -2.46 -24.24
N LYS A 3 3.10 -1.53 -24.98
CA LYS A 3 3.01 -0.07 -24.75
C LYS A 3 1.85 0.35 -23.83
N TYR A 4 1.49 -0.47 -22.86
CA TYR A 4 0.38 -0.19 -21.95
C TYR A 4 0.88 -0.15 -20.50
N ARG A 5 1.57 0.93 -20.13
CA ARG A 5 1.71 1.26 -18.71
C ARG A 5 0.31 1.62 -18.24
N LYS A 6 -0.31 0.78 -17.41
CA LYS A 6 -1.60 1.09 -16.77
C LYS A 6 -1.45 2.42 -16.04
N GLU A 7 -2.06 3.49 -16.57
CA GLU A 7 -1.80 4.87 -16.11
C GLU A 7 -2.50 5.17 -14.77
N CYS A 8 -3.45 4.33 -14.37
CA CYS A 8 -4.16 4.42 -13.10
C CYS A 8 -4.43 3.00 -12.57
N TRP A 9 -3.92 2.67 -11.38
CA TRP A 9 -4.34 1.50 -10.63
C TRP A 9 -5.71 1.77 -9.99
N THR A 10 -6.58 0.76 -9.98
CA THR A 10 -7.86 0.80 -9.28
C THR A 10 -7.78 0.01 -7.99
N ASP A 11 -8.71 0.24 -7.07
CA ASP A 11 -8.87 -0.57 -5.85
C ASP A 11 -8.90 -2.08 -6.15
N ALA A 12 -9.61 -2.48 -7.21
CA ALA A 12 -9.71 -3.87 -7.66
C ALA A 12 -8.37 -4.49 -8.11
N ASP A 13 -7.35 -3.69 -8.39
CA ASP A 13 -6.01 -4.18 -8.71
C ASP A 13 -5.17 -4.47 -7.45
N VAL A 14 -5.56 -3.93 -6.30
CA VAL A 14 -4.76 -3.99 -5.09
C VAL A 14 -4.86 -5.38 -4.48
N ARG A 15 -3.70 -5.97 -4.19
CA ARG A 15 -3.56 -7.29 -3.58
C ARG A 15 -3.18 -7.23 -2.10
N CYS A 16 -2.76 -6.07 -1.62
CA CYS A 16 -2.37 -5.86 -0.23
C CYS A 16 -3.61 -5.95 0.69
N PRO A 17 -3.63 -6.86 1.69
CA PRO A 17 -4.78 -7.02 2.58
C PRO A 17 -4.99 -5.84 3.54
N PHE A 18 -3.94 -5.06 3.78
CA PHE A 18 -4.00 -3.88 4.66
C PHE A 18 -4.31 -2.58 3.92
N TYR A 19 -4.56 -2.63 2.61
CA TYR A 19 -4.96 -1.44 1.87
C TYR A 19 -6.40 -1.05 2.24
N ILE A 20 -6.65 0.24 2.44
CA ILE A 20 -7.99 0.78 2.71
C ILE A 20 -8.48 1.64 1.56
N SER A 21 -7.67 2.62 1.15
CA SER A 21 -8.02 3.55 0.10
C SER A 21 -6.79 4.29 -0.42
N ASP A 22 -6.97 4.99 -1.52
CA ASP A 22 -5.99 5.94 -2.04
C ASP A 22 -6.67 7.21 -2.51
N GLU A 23 -5.93 8.31 -2.52
CA GLU A 23 -6.40 9.56 -3.12
C GLU A 23 -5.33 10.11 -4.05
N ARG A 24 -5.55 9.95 -5.36
CA ARG A 24 -4.61 10.40 -6.39
C ARG A 24 -4.34 11.90 -6.33
N SER A 25 -5.37 12.74 -6.16
CA SER A 25 -5.22 14.20 -6.10
C SER A 25 -4.37 14.66 -4.90
N ALA A 26 -4.56 14.03 -3.73
CA ALA A 26 -3.76 14.28 -2.55
C ALA A 26 -2.40 13.56 -2.57
N ARG A 27 -2.18 12.65 -3.54
CA ARG A 27 -1.01 11.79 -3.65
C ARG A 27 -0.80 11.00 -2.36
N SER A 28 -1.85 10.35 -1.88
CA SER A 28 -1.82 9.57 -0.65
C SER A 28 -2.34 8.14 -0.84
N ILE A 29 -1.87 7.26 0.03
CA ILE A 29 -2.37 5.88 0.17
C ILE A 29 -2.63 5.66 1.66
N THR A 30 -3.82 5.19 2.00
CA THR A 30 -4.23 4.86 3.35
C THR A 30 -4.31 3.35 3.50
N CYS A 31 -3.63 2.86 4.52
CA CYS A 31 -3.61 1.47 4.93
C CYS A 31 -4.13 1.33 6.35
N GLU A 32 -4.40 0.11 6.76
CA GLU A 32 -4.55 -0.25 8.16
C GLU A 32 -3.28 0.14 8.95
N GLY A 33 -3.47 0.62 10.17
CA GLY A 33 -2.38 0.96 11.08
C GLY A 33 -1.88 -0.25 11.88
N CYS A 34 -0.71 -0.09 12.50
CA CYS A 34 -0.07 -1.14 13.29
C CYS A 34 -0.77 -1.45 14.61
N MET A 35 -1.62 -0.55 15.11
CA MET A 35 -2.46 -0.75 16.28
C MET A 35 -3.92 -0.98 15.86
N GLU A 36 -4.72 -1.57 16.75
CA GLU A 36 -6.15 -1.71 16.54
C GLU A 36 -6.82 -0.36 16.27
N GLU A 37 -7.77 -0.34 15.33
CA GLU A 37 -8.55 0.84 14.93
C GLU A 37 -7.75 2.05 14.40
N THR A 38 -6.43 1.89 14.21
CA THR A 38 -5.58 2.94 13.63
C THR A 38 -5.46 2.82 12.12
N LYS A 39 -5.13 3.94 11.46
CA LYS A 39 -4.84 4.00 10.02
C LYS A 39 -3.45 4.58 9.80
N ALA A 40 -2.75 4.07 8.80
CA ALA A 40 -1.47 4.61 8.35
C ALA A 40 -1.66 5.28 6.99
N THR A 41 -1.43 6.59 6.92
CA THR A 41 -1.50 7.34 5.66
C THR A 41 -0.10 7.70 5.19
N MET A 42 0.27 7.23 4.00
CA MET A 42 1.49 7.63 3.31
C MET A 42 1.18 8.79 2.37
N SER A 43 1.93 9.88 2.50
CA SER A 43 1.86 11.03 1.60
C SER A 43 3.09 11.05 0.69
N PHE A 44 2.87 11.26 -0.60
CA PHE A 44 3.93 11.24 -1.61
C PHE A 44 4.19 12.64 -2.18
N ARG A 45 5.47 12.94 -2.40
CA ARG A 45 5.89 14.22 -3.00
C ARG A 45 5.37 14.40 -4.42
N THR A 46 5.31 13.32 -5.19
CA THR A 46 4.87 13.34 -6.60
C THR A 46 3.89 12.22 -6.89
N LEU A 47 3.03 12.41 -7.89
CA LEU A 47 2.15 11.36 -8.42
C LEU A 47 2.92 10.13 -8.86
N ALA A 48 4.06 10.33 -9.54
CA ALA A 48 4.92 9.24 -10.00
C ALA A 48 5.45 8.38 -8.84
N ASN A 49 5.75 8.96 -7.67
CA ASN A 49 6.16 8.18 -6.51
C ASN A 49 5.00 7.35 -5.94
N ARG A 50 3.79 7.93 -5.88
CA ARG A 50 2.59 7.21 -5.45
C ARG A 50 2.28 6.05 -6.40
N ASP A 51 2.24 6.31 -7.70
CA ASP A 51 1.92 5.30 -8.72
C ASP A 51 2.97 4.19 -8.78
N GLY A 52 4.25 4.57 -8.62
CA GLY A 52 5.36 3.64 -8.47
C GLY A 52 5.25 2.79 -7.21
N HIS A 53 4.84 3.37 -6.08
CA HIS A 53 4.60 2.62 -4.84
C HIS A 53 3.47 1.60 -5.02
N MET A 54 2.33 2.02 -5.60
CA MET A 54 1.23 1.12 -5.87
C MET A 54 1.62 -0.04 -6.79
N GLY A 55 2.23 0.24 -7.93
CA GLY A 55 2.60 -0.79 -8.88
C GLY A 55 3.65 -1.76 -8.32
N ARG A 56 4.62 -1.25 -7.54
CA ARG A 56 5.67 -2.07 -6.94
C ARG A 56 5.16 -2.94 -5.79
N PHE A 57 4.28 -2.39 -4.95
CA PHE A 57 3.88 -2.99 -3.69
C PHE A 57 2.39 -3.34 -3.65
N CYS A 58 1.49 -2.36 -3.69
CA CYS A 58 0.06 -2.59 -3.49
C CYS A 58 -0.54 -3.60 -4.47
N VAL A 59 -0.19 -3.50 -5.76
CA VAL A 59 -0.62 -4.43 -6.83
C VAL A 59 0.39 -5.55 -7.05
N GLY A 60 1.67 -5.27 -6.77
CA GLY A 60 2.79 -6.18 -6.95
C GLY A 60 3.07 -7.05 -5.72
N THR A 61 4.29 -6.93 -5.20
CA THR A 61 4.79 -7.75 -4.08
C THR A 61 4.54 -7.04 -2.75
N TYR A 62 3.28 -7.04 -2.29
CA TYR A 62 2.86 -6.31 -1.08
C TYR A 62 3.60 -6.76 0.19
N GLU A 63 4.06 -8.02 0.25
CA GLU A 63 4.84 -8.57 1.38
C GLU A 63 6.19 -7.85 1.60
N ARG A 64 6.66 -7.11 0.59
CA ARG A 64 7.86 -6.26 0.67
C ARG A 64 7.55 -4.80 0.96
N CYS A 65 6.27 -4.44 1.06
CA CYS A 65 5.85 -3.09 1.43
C CYS A 65 6.26 -2.81 2.88
N PRO A 66 6.87 -1.65 3.18
CA PRO A 66 7.22 -1.29 4.55
C PRO A 66 5.98 -1.23 5.46
N VAL A 67 4.86 -0.69 4.97
CA VAL A 67 3.62 -0.60 5.76
C VAL A 67 3.06 -2.00 6.05
N TYR A 68 3.02 -2.88 5.04
CA TYR A 68 2.60 -4.27 5.26
C TYR A 68 3.43 -4.94 6.36
N ARG A 69 4.75 -4.82 6.28
CA ARG A 69 5.65 -5.44 7.26
C ARG A 69 5.44 -4.88 8.66
N SER A 70 5.27 -3.56 8.80
CA SER A 70 5.00 -2.95 10.09
C SER A 70 3.66 -3.42 10.67
N VAL A 71 2.59 -3.44 9.89
CA VAL A 71 1.28 -3.91 10.35
C VAL A 71 1.32 -5.40 10.69
N TYR A 72 1.89 -6.22 9.81
CA TYR A 72 2.01 -7.66 10.00
C TYR A 72 2.83 -7.98 11.26
N GLN A 73 3.96 -7.31 11.44
CA GLN A 73 4.81 -7.51 12.62
C GLN A 73 4.09 -7.10 13.90
N SER A 74 3.43 -5.95 13.93
CA SER A 74 2.75 -5.48 15.15
C SER A 74 1.51 -6.29 15.52
N LYS A 75 0.77 -6.83 14.55
CA LYS A 75 -0.50 -7.52 14.80
C LYS A 75 -0.41 -9.05 14.82
N TYR A 76 0.59 -9.63 14.16
CA TYR A 76 0.64 -11.08 13.91
C TYR A 76 1.98 -11.73 14.29
N ALA A 77 3.06 -10.98 14.48
CA ALA A 77 4.34 -11.59 14.85
C ALA A 77 4.48 -11.87 16.36
N ASP A 78 3.56 -11.36 17.20
CA ASP A 78 3.55 -11.60 18.66
C ASP A 78 2.91 -12.96 19.05
N GLY A 79 2.73 -13.86 18.08
CA GLY A 79 2.12 -15.19 18.25
C GLY A 79 3.09 -16.37 18.22
N GLU A 80 4.41 -16.15 18.30
CA GLU A 80 5.41 -17.21 18.47
C GLU A 80 6.30 -16.93 19.69
N ALA A 81 5.87 -17.40 20.86
CA ALA A 81 6.69 -18.01 21.92
C ALA A 81 5.80 -18.80 22.90
#